data_AF-A0A7W4GV59-F1
#
_entry.id   AF-A0A7W4GV59-F1
#
_cell.length_a   1.000
_cell.length_b   1.000
_cell.length_c   1.000
_cell.angle_alpha   90.00
_cell.angle_beta   90.00
_cell.angle_gamma   90.00
#
_symmetry.space_group_name_H-M   'P 1'
#
loop_
_entity.id
_entity.type
_entity.pdbx_description
1 polymer ?
#
loop_
_entity_poly.entity_id
_entity_poly.type
_entity_poly.pdbx_seq_one_letter_code
_entity_poly.pdbx_strand_id
1 'polypeptide(L)'
;MRFLTDLPRNVFLTGKGGVGKTSVACALATRLADEGRRVLLISTDPASNVGQVFGVEVGHRIVSVPDVPGLDAIEIDPEEAVHRYRERTLAPVRDFLKPEDLAAATEQLSGSCTTEVASFNEFTELLAEPARTAAYDHVIFDTAPTGHTIRLLELPGEWTGFLDEGLGDASCLGPMSGLDKARGTYAAAVESLASPERTRIILVARADRSSLDEAERALLELATVGIHVTHLVVNGILPQEEIHDALGDAIRAREAQALQQLPLGLRRLELDSLPLRATNMVGVDALRRMFSPADPPAALAAGDPMAGAPGLGALVDELVGADKGLVMCMGKGGVGKTTVAAALAVALAERGKDVLLTTTDPAAHLDRTVGMDAAGIEVTSIDPERATQDYRDRVMATKGRNLDDAGRAALEEDLKSPCTEEIAVFQAFSKAIAQADKRFVVLDTAPTGHTLLLMDATGSYHREVARGLGNARFTTPLMRLQDPVYTKLVIVTTAETTPVLEAQSLVDDLARAGIAPWAWVVNQTLSQTGTSSPLLMQRASNEAGPLAAVSAGAPRLAQLLMQQVPPIGAELAGLSAAR
;
A
#
# COMPACT_ATOMS: atom_id res chain seq x y z
N MET A 1 -8.70 20.19 18.38
CA MET A 1 -7.61 19.49 17.67
C MET A 1 -6.92 20.52 16.82
N ARG A 2 -5.59 20.63 16.89
CA ARG A 2 -4.81 21.71 16.25
C ARG A 2 -4.80 21.57 14.72
N PHE A 3 -4.80 20.34 14.22
CA PHE A 3 -4.86 20.12 12.77
C PHE A 3 -6.14 20.66 12.10
N LEU A 4 -7.21 20.91 12.86
CA LEU A 4 -8.48 21.46 12.37
C LEU A 4 -8.53 23.00 12.33
N THR A 5 -7.57 23.70 12.94
CA THR A 5 -7.61 25.16 13.10
C THR A 5 -6.83 25.88 12.01
N ASP A 6 -7.35 27.00 11.51
CA ASP A 6 -6.71 27.84 10.48
C ASP A 6 -6.22 27.05 9.27
N LEU A 7 -7.10 26.19 8.73
CA LEU A 7 -6.78 25.37 7.58
C LEU A 7 -6.58 26.24 6.33
N PRO A 8 -5.49 26.03 5.57
CA PRO A 8 -5.34 26.66 4.28
C PRO A 8 -6.28 26.01 3.27
N ARG A 9 -6.24 26.51 2.03
CA ARG A 9 -7.11 26.00 0.97
C ARG A 9 -6.86 24.52 0.69
N ASN A 10 -5.62 24.08 0.58
CA ASN A 10 -5.30 22.69 0.28
C ASN A 10 -4.90 21.93 1.55
N VAL A 11 -5.51 20.76 1.77
CA VAL A 11 -5.20 19.90 2.91
C VAL A 11 -4.88 18.50 2.44
N PHE A 12 -3.73 17.98 2.84
CA PHE A 12 -3.22 16.67 2.44
C PHE A 12 -3.19 15.74 3.62
N LEU A 13 -3.75 14.55 3.46
CA LEU A 13 -3.64 13.47 4.42
C LEU A 13 -2.78 12.37 3.82
N THR A 14 -1.64 12.10 4.45
CA THR A 14 -0.69 11.11 3.97
C THR A 14 -0.21 10.22 5.11
N GLY A 15 0.31 9.03 4.77
CA GLY A 15 0.71 8.01 5.71
C GLY A 15 0.49 6.59 5.19
N LYS A 16 0.94 5.60 5.96
CA LYS A 16 0.86 4.17 5.61
C LYS A 16 -0.58 3.74 5.29
N GLY A 17 -0.75 2.70 4.47
CA GLY A 17 -2.05 2.08 4.24
C GLY A 17 -2.70 1.59 5.55
N GLY A 18 -4.00 1.82 5.72
CA GLY A 18 -4.78 1.31 6.87
C GLY A 18 -4.76 2.17 8.14
N VAL A 19 -3.98 3.26 8.19
CA VAL A 19 -3.91 4.14 9.38
C VAL A 19 -5.15 5.03 9.57
N GLY A 20 -6.06 5.07 8.59
CA GLY A 20 -7.32 5.82 8.64
C GLY A 20 -7.33 7.17 7.91
N LYS A 21 -6.44 7.38 6.94
CA LYS A 21 -6.36 8.62 6.12
C LYS A 21 -7.71 9.02 5.54
N THR A 22 -8.34 8.12 4.77
CA THR A 22 -9.65 8.35 4.14
C THR A 22 -10.72 8.69 5.17
N SER A 23 -10.73 8.01 6.32
CA SER A 23 -11.69 8.32 7.39
C SER A 23 -11.48 9.71 7.96
N VAL A 24 -10.22 10.10 8.27
CA VAL A 24 -9.89 11.45 8.77
C VAL A 24 -10.22 12.50 7.70
N ALA A 25 -9.94 12.21 6.42
CA ALA A 25 -10.22 13.10 5.29
C ALA A 25 -11.72 13.34 5.12
N CYS A 26 -12.51 12.27 5.09
CA CYS A 26 -13.97 12.32 4.98
C CYS A 26 -14.60 13.03 6.19
N ALA A 27 -14.12 12.77 7.40
CA ALA A 27 -14.61 13.44 8.60
C ALA A 27 -14.26 14.93 8.62
N LEU A 28 -13.04 15.28 8.19
CA LEU A 28 -12.63 16.69 8.02
C LEU A 28 -13.52 17.39 6.98
N ALA A 29 -13.73 16.76 5.83
CA ALA A 29 -14.55 17.28 4.74
C ALA A 29 -16.00 17.52 5.20
N THR A 30 -16.56 16.54 5.89
CA THR A 30 -17.92 16.61 6.47
C THR A 30 -18.02 17.74 7.48
N ARG A 31 -17.04 17.87 8.39
CA ARG A 31 -17.01 18.92 9.39
C ARG A 31 -16.99 20.32 8.75
N LEU A 32 -16.10 20.54 7.78
CA LEU A 32 -15.97 21.84 7.11
C LEU A 32 -17.24 22.21 6.34
N ALA A 33 -17.87 21.23 5.69
CA ALA A 33 -19.15 21.42 5.02
C ALA A 33 -20.28 21.75 6.02
N ASP A 34 -20.34 21.05 7.16
CA ASP A 34 -21.28 21.35 8.25
C ASP A 34 -21.04 22.75 8.88
N GLU A 35 -19.81 23.28 8.79
CA GLU A 35 -19.46 24.67 9.16
C GLU A 35 -19.81 25.69 8.06
N GLY A 36 -20.41 25.26 6.96
CA GLY A 36 -20.87 26.11 5.86
C GLY A 36 -19.81 26.39 4.78
N ARG A 37 -18.68 25.67 4.79
CA ARG A 37 -17.64 25.79 3.76
C ARG A 37 -18.00 24.97 2.52
N ARG A 38 -17.57 25.42 1.35
CA ARG A 38 -17.59 24.61 0.12
C ARG A 38 -16.33 23.77 0.05
N VAL A 39 -16.47 22.45 0.02
CA VAL A 39 -15.36 21.51 0.14
C VAL A 39 -15.35 20.57 -1.06
N LEU A 40 -14.17 20.36 -1.64
CA LEU A 40 -13.92 19.30 -2.60
C LEU A 40 -13.02 18.24 -1.96
N LEU A 41 -13.51 17.00 -1.86
CA LEU A 41 -12.72 15.84 -1.46
C LEU A 41 -12.22 15.11 -2.71
N ILE A 42 -10.91 14.95 -2.81
CA ILE A 42 -10.23 14.26 -3.90
C ILE A 42 -9.58 13.01 -3.33
N SER A 43 -9.97 11.83 -3.81
CA SER A 43 -9.23 10.60 -3.53
C SER A 43 -8.27 10.30 -4.67
N THR A 44 -7.02 10.00 -4.31
CA THR A 44 -5.99 9.53 -5.26
C THR A 44 -5.52 8.12 -4.93
N ASP A 45 -6.20 7.43 -4.00
CA ASP A 45 -5.96 6.03 -3.70
C ASP A 45 -6.60 5.16 -4.80
N PRO A 46 -5.83 4.32 -5.53
CA PRO A 46 -6.39 3.45 -6.57
C PRO A 46 -7.40 2.43 -6.02
N ALA A 47 -7.35 2.15 -4.71
CA ALA A 47 -8.33 1.32 -4.00
C ALA A 47 -9.28 2.18 -3.14
N SER A 48 -9.65 3.37 -3.64
CA SER A 48 -10.47 4.32 -2.88
C SER A 48 -11.75 3.68 -2.35
N ASN A 49 -12.12 4.09 -1.13
CA ASN A 49 -13.37 3.74 -0.50
C ASN A 49 -14.20 4.98 -0.14
N VAL A 50 -13.88 6.16 -0.70
CA VAL A 50 -14.61 7.41 -0.44
C VAL A 50 -16.08 7.24 -0.81
N GLY A 51 -16.38 6.69 -1.99
CA GLY A 51 -17.76 6.40 -2.36
C GLY A 51 -18.50 5.48 -1.38
N GLN A 52 -17.82 4.46 -0.85
CA GLN A 52 -18.40 3.55 0.14
C GLN A 52 -18.65 4.23 1.48
N VAL A 53 -17.72 5.08 1.93
CA VAL A 53 -17.82 5.83 3.19
C VAL A 53 -19.04 6.74 3.17
N PHE A 54 -19.35 7.39 2.04
CA PHE A 54 -20.51 8.27 1.90
C PHE A 54 -21.77 7.57 1.35
N GLY A 55 -21.68 6.32 0.90
CA GLY A 55 -22.81 5.61 0.29
C GLY A 55 -23.22 6.15 -1.09
N VAL A 56 -22.27 6.71 -1.84
CA VAL A 56 -22.47 7.33 -3.17
C VAL A 56 -21.42 6.79 -4.14
N GLU A 57 -21.79 6.58 -5.40
CA GLU A 57 -20.81 6.27 -6.45
C GLU A 57 -20.00 7.53 -6.77
N VAL A 58 -18.71 7.50 -6.48
CA VAL A 58 -17.76 8.57 -6.80
C VAL A 58 -16.82 8.02 -7.87
N GLY A 59 -16.54 8.81 -8.90
CA GLY A 59 -15.65 8.42 -9.99
C GLY A 59 -14.89 9.63 -10.52
N HIS A 60 -14.49 9.58 -11.79
CA HIS A 60 -13.70 10.64 -12.44
C HIS A 60 -14.40 12.00 -12.61
N ARG A 61 -15.68 12.11 -12.22
CA ARG A 61 -16.44 13.36 -12.26
C ARG A 61 -16.76 13.82 -10.85
N ILE A 62 -16.72 15.14 -10.66
CA ILE A 62 -17.16 15.76 -9.42
C ILE A 62 -18.64 15.45 -9.21
N VAL A 63 -18.97 14.85 -8.07
CA VAL A 63 -20.34 14.55 -7.65
C VAL A 63 -20.59 15.14 -6.26
N SER A 64 -21.79 15.65 -6.04
CA SER A 64 -22.18 16.14 -4.72
C SER A 64 -22.52 14.98 -3.79
N VAL A 65 -22.07 15.08 -2.54
CA VAL A 65 -22.40 14.10 -1.49
C VAL A 65 -23.80 14.42 -0.95
N PRO A 66 -24.83 13.57 -1.19
CA PRO A 66 -26.22 13.95 -0.93
C PRO A 66 -26.53 14.32 0.53
N ASP A 67 -25.92 13.61 1.47
CA ASP A 67 -26.18 13.74 2.92
C ASP A 67 -25.30 14.81 3.61
N VAL A 68 -24.43 15.49 2.84
CA VAL A 68 -23.52 16.53 3.33
C VAL A 68 -23.56 17.75 2.38
N PRO A 69 -24.50 18.69 2.57
CA PRO A 69 -24.59 19.89 1.75
C PRO A 69 -23.28 20.70 1.75
N GLY A 70 -22.79 21.08 0.57
CA GLY A 70 -21.54 21.82 0.41
C GLY A 70 -20.28 20.96 0.25
N LEU A 71 -20.41 19.63 0.29
CA LEU A 71 -19.35 18.69 0.01
C LEU A 71 -19.54 18.05 -1.38
N ASP A 72 -18.52 18.19 -2.22
CA ASP A 72 -18.37 17.42 -3.45
C ASP A 72 -17.19 16.45 -3.34
N ALA A 73 -17.23 15.36 -4.09
CA ALA A 73 -16.19 14.34 -4.13
C ALA A 73 -15.81 13.97 -5.58
N ILE A 74 -14.55 13.59 -5.78
CA ILE A 74 -14.02 13.04 -7.03
C ILE A 74 -12.96 11.99 -6.71
N GLU A 75 -12.91 10.93 -7.50
CA GLU A 75 -11.88 9.90 -7.45
C GLU A 75 -11.02 9.99 -8.72
N ILE A 76 -9.70 10.02 -8.56
CA ILE A 76 -8.78 9.93 -9.69
C ILE A 76 -8.70 8.45 -10.09
N ASP A 77 -9.46 8.10 -11.13
CA ASP A 77 -9.44 6.77 -11.75
C ASP A 77 -8.12 6.60 -12.54
N PRO A 78 -7.25 5.64 -12.14
CA PRO A 78 -5.99 5.40 -12.82
C PRO A 78 -6.15 4.90 -14.26
N GLU A 79 -7.16 4.08 -14.54
CA GLU A 79 -7.42 3.54 -15.89
C GLU A 79 -7.84 4.66 -16.84
N GLU A 80 -8.74 5.53 -16.39
CA GLU A 80 -9.16 6.70 -17.16
C GLU A 80 -8.03 7.73 -17.30
N ALA A 81 -7.18 7.88 -16.29
CA ALA A 81 -5.99 8.74 -16.37
C ALA A 81 -5.04 8.24 -17.46
N VAL A 82 -4.74 6.93 -17.50
CA VAL A 82 -3.93 6.30 -18.56
C VAL A 82 -4.58 6.50 -19.93
N HIS A 83 -5.89 6.26 -20.04
CA HIS A 83 -6.61 6.44 -21.29
C HIS A 83 -6.48 7.89 -21.81
N ARG A 84 -6.66 8.89 -20.95
CA ARG A 84 -6.49 10.31 -21.32
C ARG A 84 -5.05 10.66 -21.66
N TYR A 85 -4.09 10.14 -20.91
CA TYR A 85 -2.66 10.34 -21.20
C TYR A 85 -2.27 9.74 -22.56
N ARG A 86 -2.75 8.52 -22.85
CA ARG A 86 -2.58 7.85 -24.15
C ARG A 86 -3.21 8.63 -25.28
N GLU A 87 -4.47 9.08 -25.15
CA GLU A 87 -5.12 9.88 -26.18
C GLU A 87 -4.38 11.20 -26.43
N ARG A 88 -3.97 11.92 -25.37
CA ARG A 88 -3.18 13.16 -25.51
C ARG A 88 -1.85 12.93 -26.24
N THR A 89 -1.21 11.80 -26.00
CA THR A 89 0.12 11.47 -26.56
C THR A 89 0.01 10.94 -28.00
N LEU A 90 -0.93 10.04 -28.26
CA LEU A 90 -1.03 9.32 -29.52
C LEU A 90 -1.92 10.00 -30.55
N ALA A 91 -2.96 10.75 -30.16
CA ALA A 91 -3.88 11.38 -31.11
C ALA A 91 -3.16 12.29 -32.14
N PRO A 92 -2.15 13.10 -31.79
CA PRO A 92 -1.44 13.94 -32.75
C PRO A 92 -0.65 13.17 -33.82
N VAL A 93 -0.22 11.94 -33.49
CA VAL A 93 0.64 11.11 -34.35
C VAL A 93 -0.10 9.91 -34.96
N ARG A 94 -1.34 9.67 -34.55
CA ARG A 94 -2.16 8.50 -34.91
C ARG A 94 -2.28 8.29 -36.42
N ASP A 95 -2.47 9.37 -37.17
CA ASP A 95 -2.63 9.31 -38.63
C ASP A 95 -1.29 9.15 -39.39
N PHE A 96 -0.16 9.29 -38.70
CA PHE A 96 1.19 9.19 -39.27
C PHE A 96 1.87 7.85 -38.98
N LEU A 97 1.32 7.05 -38.06
CA LEU A 97 1.85 5.75 -37.65
C LEU A 97 1.15 4.61 -38.38
N LYS A 98 1.89 3.54 -38.70
CA LYS A 98 1.27 2.30 -39.17
C LYS A 98 0.48 1.65 -38.03
N PRO A 99 -0.54 0.83 -38.32
CA PRO A 99 -1.34 0.16 -37.28
C PRO A 99 -0.48 -0.67 -36.30
N GLU A 100 0.58 -1.30 -36.78
CA GLU A 100 1.50 -2.10 -35.96
C GLU A 100 2.33 -1.23 -35.00
N ASP A 101 2.87 -0.11 -35.49
CA ASP A 101 3.64 0.84 -34.70
C ASP A 101 2.76 1.54 -33.65
N LEU A 102 1.52 1.88 -34.03
CA LEU A 102 0.52 2.44 -33.12
C LEU A 102 0.15 1.43 -32.02
N ALA A 103 -0.03 0.15 -32.36
CA ALA A 103 -0.31 -0.89 -31.38
C ALA A 103 0.85 -1.10 -30.41
N ALA A 104 2.10 -1.07 -30.90
CA ALA A 104 3.30 -1.16 -30.06
C ALA A 104 3.43 0.04 -29.11
N ALA A 105 3.27 1.26 -29.61
CA ALA A 105 3.30 2.48 -28.79
C ALA A 105 2.15 2.50 -27.75
N THR A 106 0.98 1.98 -28.13
CA THR A 106 -0.17 1.87 -27.22
C THR A 106 0.10 0.92 -26.06
N GLU A 107 0.73 -0.24 -26.32
CA GLU A 107 1.11 -1.19 -25.28
C GLU A 107 2.17 -0.60 -24.34
N GLN A 108 3.16 0.11 -24.88
CA GLN A 108 4.20 0.78 -24.08
C GLN A 108 3.62 1.81 -23.10
N LEU A 109 2.58 2.54 -23.52
CA LEU A 109 1.86 3.52 -22.69
C LEU A 109 0.77 2.92 -21.80
N SER A 110 0.70 1.59 -21.68
CA SER A 110 -0.28 0.90 -20.84
C SER A 110 0.37 0.15 -19.66
N GLY A 111 1.67 0.37 -19.44
CA GLY A 111 2.39 -0.18 -18.30
C GLY A 111 2.08 0.55 -17.00
N SER A 112 2.36 -0.12 -15.88
CA SER A 112 2.18 0.42 -14.53
C SER A 112 2.82 1.79 -14.30
N CYS A 113 4.05 2.01 -14.77
CA CYS A 113 4.74 3.30 -14.63
C CYS A 113 3.96 4.42 -15.35
N THR A 114 3.24 4.10 -16.44
CA THR A 114 2.38 5.08 -17.12
C THR A 114 1.13 5.38 -16.30
N THR A 115 0.55 4.38 -15.65
CA THR A 115 -0.58 4.54 -14.73
C THR A 115 -0.28 5.50 -13.59
N GLU A 116 0.90 5.39 -13.02
CA GLU A 116 1.36 6.24 -11.92
C GLU A 116 1.57 7.67 -12.38
N VAL A 117 2.31 7.88 -13.48
CA VAL A 117 2.54 9.21 -14.06
C VAL A 117 1.23 9.86 -14.51
N ALA A 118 0.32 9.10 -15.12
CA ALA A 118 -0.96 9.62 -15.59
C ALA A 118 -1.87 10.04 -14.43
N SER A 119 -1.98 9.22 -13.38
CA SER A 119 -2.74 9.54 -12.17
C SER A 119 -2.17 10.77 -11.46
N PHE A 120 -0.84 10.85 -11.41
CA PHE A 120 -0.13 11.99 -10.83
C PHE A 120 -0.27 13.28 -11.66
N ASN A 121 -0.44 13.18 -12.98
CA ASN A 121 -0.73 14.33 -13.83
C ASN A 121 -2.08 14.97 -13.51
N GLU A 122 -3.13 14.16 -13.36
CA GLU A 122 -4.45 14.66 -12.98
C GLU A 122 -4.40 15.37 -11.62
N PHE A 123 -3.62 14.82 -10.69
CA PHE A 123 -3.36 15.41 -9.38
C PHE A 123 -2.62 16.75 -9.47
N THR A 124 -1.53 16.83 -10.23
CA THR A 124 -0.72 18.06 -10.36
C THR A 124 -1.45 19.15 -11.11
N GLU A 125 -2.28 18.82 -12.10
CA GLU A 125 -3.15 19.80 -12.77
C GLU A 125 -4.16 20.42 -11.79
N LEU A 126 -4.75 19.65 -10.87
CA LEU A 126 -5.70 20.17 -9.87
C LEU A 126 -5.03 21.11 -8.84
N LEU A 127 -3.75 20.87 -8.54
CA LEU A 127 -2.96 21.75 -7.67
C LEU A 127 -2.42 22.99 -8.37
N ALA A 128 -1.92 22.83 -9.59
CA ALA A 128 -1.28 23.90 -10.36
C ALA A 128 -2.29 24.89 -10.96
N GLU A 129 -3.55 24.49 -11.13
CA GLU A 129 -4.60 25.34 -11.70
C GLU A 129 -5.70 25.68 -10.69
N PRO A 130 -5.48 26.68 -9.79
CA PRO A 130 -6.46 27.12 -8.79
C PRO A 130 -7.86 27.42 -9.35
N ALA A 131 -7.95 27.82 -10.62
CA ALA A 131 -9.19 28.11 -11.33
C ALA A 131 -10.12 26.89 -11.41
N ARG A 132 -9.57 25.67 -11.54
CA ARG A 132 -10.37 24.42 -11.64
C ARG A 132 -11.13 24.12 -10.36
N THR A 133 -10.61 24.57 -9.22
CA THR A 133 -11.19 24.35 -7.89
C THR A 133 -11.67 25.66 -7.25
N ALA A 134 -11.79 26.75 -8.01
CA ALA A 134 -12.11 28.09 -7.49
C ALA A 134 -13.49 28.19 -6.82
N ALA A 135 -14.37 27.22 -7.09
CA ALA A 135 -15.66 27.08 -6.43
C ALA A 135 -15.57 26.54 -4.99
N TYR A 136 -14.39 26.17 -4.49
CA TYR A 136 -14.23 25.55 -3.18
C TYR A 136 -13.34 26.41 -2.26
N ASP A 137 -13.76 26.50 -1.00
CA ASP A 137 -12.99 27.14 0.07
C ASP A 137 -11.83 26.23 0.51
N HIS A 138 -12.09 24.92 0.54
CA HIS A 138 -11.09 23.90 0.86
C HIS A 138 -11.10 22.75 -0.16
N VAL A 139 -9.90 22.25 -0.45
CA VAL A 139 -9.66 21.06 -1.28
C VAL A 139 -8.86 20.07 -0.44
N ILE A 140 -9.46 18.92 -0.16
CA ILE A 140 -8.89 17.88 0.70
C ILE A 140 -8.44 16.72 -0.18
N PHE A 141 -7.19 16.32 -0.02
CA PHE A 141 -6.57 15.22 -0.76
C PHE A 141 -6.37 14.03 0.17
N ASP A 142 -7.09 12.94 -0.11
CA ASP A 142 -6.85 11.63 0.46
C ASP A 142 -5.86 10.87 -0.43
N THR A 143 -4.58 10.85 -0.03
CA THR A 143 -3.51 10.38 -0.92
C THR A 143 -3.19 8.90 -0.75
N ALA A 144 -2.63 8.31 -1.82
CA ALA A 144 -1.86 7.07 -1.78
C ALA A 144 -0.69 7.11 -0.74
N PRO A 145 -0.09 5.97 -0.36
CA PRO A 145 1.00 5.92 0.63
C PRO A 145 2.21 6.80 0.27
N THR A 146 2.89 7.25 1.32
CA THR A 146 3.90 8.31 1.37
C THR A 146 5.05 8.17 0.37
N GLY A 147 5.75 7.03 0.35
CA GLY A 147 6.95 6.88 -0.50
C GLY A 147 6.68 6.92 -2.00
N HIS A 148 5.50 6.50 -2.45
CA HIS A 148 5.16 6.46 -3.87
C HIS A 148 4.88 7.85 -4.44
N THR A 149 4.23 8.72 -3.64
CA THR A 149 3.89 10.08 -4.07
C THR A 149 5.14 10.98 -4.14
N ILE A 150 6.13 10.73 -3.29
CA ILE A 150 7.36 11.55 -3.22
C ILE A 150 8.33 11.20 -4.35
N ARG A 151 8.49 9.91 -4.67
CA ARG A 151 9.30 9.47 -5.83
C ARG A 151 8.82 10.12 -7.14
N LEU A 152 7.50 10.24 -7.33
CA LEU A 152 6.92 10.91 -8.50
C LEU A 152 7.14 12.43 -8.52
N LEU A 153 7.32 13.07 -7.35
CA LEU A 153 7.72 14.48 -7.23
C LEU A 153 9.21 14.71 -7.55
N GLU A 154 10.05 13.67 -7.46
CA GLU A 154 11.48 13.71 -7.78
C GLU A 154 11.76 13.46 -9.28
N LEU A 155 10.87 12.74 -9.98
CA LEU A 155 10.98 12.42 -11.42
C LEU A 155 11.29 13.65 -12.32
N PRO A 156 10.69 14.84 -12.14
CA PRO A 156 11.01 15.99 -12.97
C PRO A 156 12.47 16.47 -12.81
N GLY A 157 13.08 16.27 -11.63
CA GLY A 157 14.47 16.61 -11.36
C GLY A 157 15.45 15.69 -12.08
N GLU A 158 15.13 14.39 -12.16
CA GLU A 158 15.88 13.42 -12.98
C GLU A 158 15.74 13.73 -14.48
N TRP A 159 14.57 14.21 -14.91
CA TRP A 159 14.36 14.65 -16.30
C TRP A 159 15.13 15.93 -16.64
N THR A 160 15.35 16.84 -15.67
CA THR A 160 16.17 18.03 -15.92
C THR A 160 17.63 17.69 -16.22
N GLY A 161 18.22 16.71 -15.54
CA GLY A 161 19.57 16.24 -15.88
C GLY A 161 19.65 15.65 -17.29
N PHE A 162 18.66 14.81 -17.64
CA PHE A 162 18.57 14.17 -18.96
C PHE A 162 18.38 15.18 -20.11
N LEU A 163 17.66 16.28 -19.88
CA LEU A 163 17.33 17.29 -20.89
C LEU A 163 18.36 18.43 -20.97
N ASP A 164 18.96 18.85 -19.86
CA ASP A 164 19.98 19.91 -19.83
C ASP A 164 21.32 19.46 -20.43
N GLU A 165 21.63 18.17 -20.37
CA GLU A 165 22.88 17.61 -20.94
C GLU A 165 22.77 17.27 -22.44
N GLY A 166 21.58 17.36 -23.05
CA GLY A 166 21.39 17.29 -24.50
C GLY A 166 21.85 15.99 -25.18
N LEU A 167 21.96 14.89 -24.42
CA LEU A 167 22.57 13.64 -24.85
C LEU A 167 21.64 12.45 -24.60
N GLY A 168 20.62 12.29 -25.44
CA GLY A 168 19.79 11.09 -25.43
C GLY A 168 18.71 11.11 -26.50
N ASP A 169 18.65 10.04 -27.31
CA ASP A 169 17.53 9.79 -28.22
C ASP A 169 16.31 9.45 -27.36
N ALA A 170 15.33 10.36 -27.29
CA ALA A 170 14.12 10.26 -26.48
C ALA A 170 13.13 9.22 -27.05
N SER A 171 13.59 7.99 -27.25
CA SER A 171 12.83 6.89 -27.86
C SER A 171 11.54 6.55 -27.12
N CYS A 172 11.46 6.87 -25.82
CA CYS A 172 10.32 6.54 -24.94
C CYS A 172 9.46 7.75 -24.53
N LEU A 173 9.87 8.98 -24.86
CA LEU A 173 9.24 10.20 -24.37
C LEU A 173 8.91 11.06 -25.57
N GLY A 174 7.61 11.21 -25.84
CA GLY A 174 7.07 11.90 -27.02
C GLY A 174 7.48 13.39 -27.16
N PRO A 175 6.76 14.17 -27.98
CA PRO A 175 7.20 15.49 -28.42
C PRO A 175 7.62 16.44 -27.27
N MET A 176 8.82 17.02 -27.39
CA MET A 176 9.47 17.96 -26.45
C MET A 176 8.57 19.12 -25.97
N SER A 177 7.62 19.58 -26.79
CA SER A 177 6.71 20.67 -26.44
C SER A 177 5.66 20.31 -25.38
N GLY A 178 5.32 19.02 -25.23
CA GLY A 178 4.46 18.54 -24.15
C GLY A 178 5.18 18.48 -22.79
N LEU A 179 6.49 18.21 -22.83
CA LEU A 179 7.36 18.10 -21.66
C LEU A 179 7.61 19.46 -20.99
N ASP A 180 7.77 20.54 -21.75
CA ASP A 180 7.95 21.89 -21.18
C ASP A 180 6.71 22.39 -20.43
N LYS A 181 5.50 22.14 -20.98
CA LYS A 181 4.23 22.49 -20.31
C LYS A 181 4.05 21.64 -19.05
N ALA A 182 4.33 20.34 -19.14
CA ALA A 182 4.29 19.44 -17.99
C ALA A 182 5.26 19.91 -16.89
N ARG A 183 6.49 20.31 -17.24
CA ARG A 183 7.48 20.87 -16.29
C ARG A 183 6.95 22.09 -15.55
N GLY A 184 6.33 23.04 -16.26
CA GLY A 184 5.73 24.23 -15.64
C GLY A 184 4.62 23.87 -14.64
N THR A 185 3.76 22.92 -15.02
CA THR A 185 2.68 22.40 -14.16
C THR A 185 3.24 21.72 -12.91
N TYR A 186 4.26 20.87 -13.03
CA TYR A 186 4.89 20.21 -11.89
C TYR A 186 5.56 21.19 -10.94
N ALA A 187 6.33 22.14 -11.47
CA ALA A 187 6.99 23.15 -10.65
C ALA A 187 5.97 23.97 -9.84
N ALA A 188 4.86 24.36 -10.47
CA ALA A 188 3.76 25.06 -9.79
C ALA A 188 3.07 24.19 -8.73
N ALA A 189 2.92 22.88 -8.99
CA ALA A 189 2.36 21.95 -8.02
C ALA A 189 3.28 21.78 -6.79
N VAL A 190 4.59 21.60 -6.99
CA VAL A 190 5.59 21.53 -5.92
C VAL A 190 5.63 22.83 -5.12
N GLU A 191 5.64 23.98 -5.79
CA GLU A 191 5.57 25.30 -5.12
C GLU A 191 4.31 25.44 -4.26
N SER A 192 3.16 24.98 -4.78
CA SER A 192 1.91 24.97 -4.02
C SER A 192 1.98 24.04 -2.80
N LEU A 193 2.57 22.84 -2.94
CA LEU A 193 2.74 21.88 -1.84
C LEU A 193 3.72 22.40 -0.77
N ALA A 194 4.79 23.07 -1.18
CA ALA A 194 5.80 23.63 -0.30
C ALA A 194 5.32 24.89 0.46
N SER A 195 4.28 25.57 -0.05
CA SER A 195 3.76 26.80 0.55
C SER A 195 2.84 26.51 1.75
N PRO A 196 3.24 26.85 3.00
CA PRO A 196 2.41 26.63 4.18
C PRO A 196 1.16 27.52 4.23
N GLU A 197 1.15 28.61 3.47
CA GLU A 197 -0.03 29.49 3.32
C GLU A 197 -1.12 28.86 2.44
N ARG A 198 -0.71 28.02 1.48
CA ARG A 198 -1.63 27.38 0.51
C ARG A 198 -1.96 25.94 0.89
N THR A 199 -1.02 25.24 1.50
CA THR A 199 -1.09 23.80 1.71
C THR A 199 -0.70 23.42 3.12
N ARG A 200 -1.50 22.54 3.74
CA ARG A 200 -1.14 21.84 4.96
C ARG A 200 -1.05 20.35 4.69
N ILE A 201 0.08 19.75 5.08
CA ILE A 201 0.26 18.30 5.07
C ILE A 201 0.11 17.76 6.49
N ILE A 202 -0.71 16.73 6.61
CA ILE A 202 -1.02 16.03 7.85
C ILE A 202 -0.55 14.58 7.68
N LEU A 203 0.44 14.19 8.48
CA LEU A 203 0.81 12.80 8.60
C LEU A 203 -0.22 12.09 9.49
N VAL A 204 -0.79 11.00 9.00
CA VAL A 204 -1.68 10.14 9.77
C VAL A 204 -0.93 8.85 10.10
N ALA A 205 -0.89 8.51 11.37
CA ALA A 205 -0.21 7.31 11.87
C ALA A 205 -1.06 6.60 12.93
N ARG A 206 -0.64 5.40 13.32
CA ARG A 206 -1.13 4.67 14.50
C ARG A 206 -0.07 4.73 15.61
N ALA A 207 -0.47 4.54 16.86
CA ALA A 207 0.47 4.45 17.99
C ALA A 207 1.16 3.09 18.05
N ASP A 208 1.90 2.76 17.00
CA ASP A 208 2.78 1.61 16.93
C ASP A 208 4.08 2.01 16.23
N ARG A 209 5.16 1.30 16.55
CA ARG A 209 6.50 1.66 16.09
C ARG A 209 6.63 1.61 14.56
N SER A 210 6.05 0.61 13.89
CA SER A 210 6.15 0.51 12.43
C SER A 210 5.44 1.67 11.74
N SER A 211 4.26 2.06 12.23
CA SER A 211 3.54 3.20 11.67
C SER A 211 4.25 4.53 11.93
N LEU A 212 4.88 4.69 13.09
CA LEU A 212 5.61 5.92 13.42
C LEU A 212 6.94 6.03 12.68
N ASP A 213 7.69 4.93 12.54
CA ASP A 213 8.95 4.90 11.78
C ASP A 213 8.69 5.23 10.29
N GLU A 214 7.59 4.71 9.71
CA GLU A 214 7.17 5.04 8.34
C GLU A 214 6.75 6.51 8.18
N ALA A 215 6.04 7.06 9.17
CA ALA A 215 5.70 8.48 9.17
C ALA A 215 6.94 9.39 9.30
N GLU A 216 7.97 8.96 10.05
CA GLU A 216 9.24 9.69 10.09
C GLU A 216 9.98 9.61 8.75
N ARG A 217 10.02 8.44 8.11
CA ARG A 217 10.59 8.30 6.77
C ARG A 217 9.94 9.27 5.78
N ALA A 218 8.60 9.26 5.73
CA ALA A 218 7.83 10.16 4.89
C ALA A 218 8.09 11.65 5.18
N LEU A 219 8.21 12.01 6.46
CA LEU A 219 8.57 13.37 6.87
C LEU A 219 9.92 13.78 6.29
N LEU A 220 10.92 12.90 6.38
CA LEU A 220 12.28 13.17 5.89
C LEU A 220 12.34 13.25 4.37
N GLU A 221 11.64 12.36 3.67
CA GLU A 221 11.51 12.36 2.21
C GLU A 221 10.78 13.62 1.71
N LEU A 222 9.69 14.06 2.34
CA LEU A 222 9.03 15.31 1.96
C LEU A 222 9.95 16.53 2.14
N ALA A 223 10.81 16.50 3.16
CA ALA A 223 11.75 17.58 3.42
C ALA A 223 12.85 17.69 2.35
N THR A 224 13.23 16.60 1.65
CA THR A 224 14.24 16.67 0.57
C THR A 224 13.73 17.47 -0.63
N VAL A 225 12.40 17.45 -0.87
CA VAL A 225 11.72 18.17 -1.95
C VAL A 225 11.25 19.57 -1.51
N GLY A 226 11.61 20.00 -0.30
CA GLY A 226 11.25 21.32 0.25
C GLY A 226 9.81 21.42 0.76
N ILE A 227 9.13 20.29 0.95
CA ILE A 227 7.76 20.24 1.46
C ILE A 227 7.80 20.13 2.99
N HIS A 228 7.13 21.06 3.67
CA HIS A 228 7.14 21.14 5.12
C HIS A 228 5.88 20.56 5.75
N VAL A 229 6.03 19.43 6.45
CA VAL A 229 4.97 18.87 7.29
C VAL A 229 5.00 19.52 8.67
N THR A 230 3.83 19.91 9.17
CA THR A 230 3.68 20.56 10.48
C THR A 230 2.81 19.78 11.45
N HIS A 231 2.02 18.82 10.98
CA HIS A 231 1.02 18.13 11.79
C HIS A 231 1.16 16.60 11.73
N LEU A 232 0.96 15.97 12.88
CA LEU A 232 0.86 14.53 13.04
C LEU A 232 -0.45 14.19 13.77
N VAL A 233 -1.29 13.38 13.12
CA VAL A 233 -2.50 12.82 13.70
C VAL A 233 -2.24 11.35 14.00
N VAL A 234 -2.19 11.01 15.29
CA VAL A 234 -2.14 9.61 15.73
C VAL A 234 -3.56 9.11 15.92
N ASN A 235 -4.01 8.29 14.98
CA ASN A 235 -5.37 7.82 14.91
C ASN A 235 -5.61 6.54 15.73
N GLY A 236 -6.81 6.47 16.30
CA GLY A 236 -7.39 5.34 17.01
C GLY A 236 -6.60 4.84 18.21
N ILE A 237 -6.21 5.75 19.10
CA ILE A 237 -5.69 5.45 20.44
C ILE A 237 -6.77 4.80 21.29
N LEU A 238 -6.49 3.68 21.94
CA LEU A 238 -7.43 3.06 22.85
C LEU A 238 -7.65 3.98 24.07
N PRO A 239 -8.88 4.49 24.31
CA PRO A 239 -9.15 5.36 25.45
C PRO A 239 -8.94 4.64 26.79
N GLN A 240 -8.73 5.45 27.83
CA GLN A 240 -8.73 4.97 29.20
C GLN A 240 -10.14 4.56 29.61
N GLU A 241 -10.25 3.44 30.31
CA GLU A 241 -11.51 2.91 30.84
C GLU A 241 -11.33 2.67 32.34
N GLU A 242 -12.43 2.73 33.11
CA GLU A 242 -12.39 2.48 34.56
C GLU A 242 -12.24 1.00 34.92
N ILE A 243 -12.35 0.11 33.92
CA ILE A 243 -12.30 -1.34 34.07
C ILE A 243 -10.91 -1.84 33.68
N HIS A 244 -10.36 -2.75 34.50
CA HIS A 244 -9.18 -3.53 34.13
C HIS A 244 -9.55 -4.63 33.15
N ASP A 245 -8.90 -4.61 31.99
CA ASP A 245 -9.00 -5.61 30.95
C ASP A 245 -7.59 -5.93 30.47
N ALA A 246 -7.12 -7.17 30.61
CA ALA A 246 -5.72 -7.51 30.35
C ALA A 246 -5.29 -7.19 28.90
N LEU A 247 -6.20 -7.39 27.93
CA LEU A 247 -5.94 -7.05 26.53
C LEU A 247 -5.92 -5.53 26.31
N GLY A 248 -6.94 -4.82 26.78
CA GLY A 248 -7.01 -3.37 26.69
C GLY A 248 -5.84 -2.67 27.39
N ASP A 249 -5.45 -3.14 28.57
CA ASP A 249 -4.30 -2.62 29.34
C ASP A 249 -2.99 -2.87 28.59
N ALA A 250 -2.81 -4.04 27.98
CA ALA A 250 -1.64 -4.34 27.16
C ALA A 250 -1.57 -3.46 25.89
N ILE A 251 -2.71 -3.25 25.21
CA ILE A 251 -2.80 -2.35 24.05
C ILE A 251 -2.44 -0.92 24.46
N ARG A 252 -3.05 -0.38 25.53
CA ARG A 252 -2.76 0.97 26.06
C ARG A 252 -1.29 1.13 26.44
N ALA A 253 -0.70 0.14 27.10
CA ALA A 253 0.71 0.17 27.47
C ALA A 253 1.63 0.24 26.24
N ARG A 254 1.33 -0.54 25.19
CA ARG A 254 2.07 -0.52 23.92
C ARG A 254 1.94 0.80 23.19
N GLU A 255 0.73 1.36 23.10
CA GLU A 255 0.48 2.66 22.49
C GLU A 255 1.21 3.78 23.24
N ALA A 256 1.15 3.77 24.58
CA ALA A 256 1.87 4.72 25.42
C ALA A 256 3.39 4.61 25.24
N GLN A 257 3.93 3.39 25.15
CA GLN A 257 5.35 3.17 24.88
C GLN A 257 5.76 3.71 23.51
N ALA A 258 4.96 3.45 22.46
CA ALA A 258 5.23 3.95 21.12
C ALA A 258 5.23 5.49 21.08
N LEU A 259 4.28 6.13 21.76
CA LEU A 259 4.20 7.59 21.87
C LEU A 259 5.36 8.19 22.70
N GLN A 260 5.77 7.54 23.79
CA GLN A 260 6.95 7.95 24.56
C GLN A 260 8.25 7.86 23.74
N GLN A 261 8.30 6.87 22.83
CA GLN A 261 9.42 6.62 21.92
C GLN A 261 9.21 7.27 20.55
N LEU A 262 8.41 8.33 20.45
CA LEU A 262 8.21 9.07 19.21
C LEU A 262 9.56 9.40 18.56
N PRO A 263 9.73 9.10 17.26
CA PRO A 263 10.94 9.46 16.53
C PRO A 263 11.21 10.97 16.53
N LEU A 264 12.48 11.36 16.41
CA LEU A 264 12.93 12.74 16.66
C LEU A 264 12.31 13.74 15.70
N GLY A 265 12.15 13.37 14.42
CA GLY A 265 11.50 14.23 13.43
C GLY A 265 10.05 14.52 13.81
N LEU A 266 9.31 13.50 14.23
CA LEU A 266 7.90 13.58 14.57
C LEU A 266 7.63 14.40 15.85
N ARG A 267 8.56 14.45 16.81
CA ARG A 267 8.42 15.25 18.05
C ARG A 267 8.30 16.75 17.80
N ARG A 268 8.72 17.23 16.62
CA ARG A 268 8.67 18.65 16.25
C ARG A 268 7.31 19.06 15.67
N LEU A 269 6.46 18.09 15.33
CA LEU A 269 5.16 18.32 14.73
C LEU A 269 4.11 18.62 15.79
N GLU A 270 3.05 19.32 15.38
CA GLU A 270 1.84 19.44 16.18
C GLU A 270 1.12 18.10 16.23
N LEU A 271 1.10 17.50 17.41
CA LEU A 271 0.50 16.20 17.65
C LEU A 271 -0.95 16.34 18.11
N ASP A 272 -1.87 15.72 17.37
CA ASP A 272 -3.23 15.42 17.82
C ASP A 272 -3.43 13.90 17.89
N SER A 273 -4.25 13.45 18.83
CA SER A 273 -4.62 12.04 18.95
C SER A 273 -6.12 11.87 18.81
N LEU A 274 -6.53 10.90 17.99
CA LEU A 274 -7.94 10.53 17.82
C LEU A 274 -8.21 9.22 18.58
N PRO A 275 -9.32 9.13 19.34
CA PRO A 275 -9.65 7.91 20.06
C PRO A 275 -10.06 6.80 19.09
N LEU A 276 -9.81 5.56 19.49
CA LEU A 276 -10.33 4.37 18.80
C LEU A 276 -11.85 4.38 18.87
N ARG A 277 -12.48 4.27 17.71
CA ARG A 277 -13.94 4.21 17.59
C ARG A 277 -14.43 2.77 17.64
N ALA A 278 -15.61 2.59 18.20
CA ALA A 278 -16.26 1.29 18.27
C ALA A 278 -16.77 0.83 16.90
N THR A 279 -17.35 1.75 16.14
CA THR A 279 -17.90 1.51 14.80
C THR A 279 -16.91 1.91 13.73
N ASN A 280 -16.96 1.22 12.57
CA ASN A 280 -16.24 1.64 11.38
C ASN A 280 -16.76 3.01 10.90
N MET A 281 -15.90 3.81 10.27
CA MET A 281 -16.23 5.15 9.78
C MET A 281 -16.96 5.10 8.43
N VAL A 282 -18.10 4.40 8.42
CA VAL A 282 -18.99 4.27 7.26
C VAL A 282 -20.30 5.00 7.56
N GLY A 283 -20.72 5.87 6.65
CA GLY A 283 -21.89 6.73 6.79
C GLY A 283 -21.58 8.06 7.46
N VAL A 284 -22.31 9.09 7.05
CA VAL A 284 -22.11 10.49 7.49
C VAL A 284 -22.21 10.66 9.01
N ASP A 285 -23.13 9.96 9.66
CA ASP A 285 -23.28 10.05 11.12
C ASP A 285 -22.05 9.52 11.88
N ALA A 286 -21.36 8.51 11.34
CA ALA A 286 -20.12 8.03 11.93
C ALA A 286 -18.99 9.07 11.76
N LEU A 287 -18.89 9.68 10.57
CA LEU A 287 -17.92 10.73 10.27
C LEU A 287 -18.09 11.97 11.16
N ARG A 288 -19.33 12.47 11.33
CA ARG A 288 -19.63 13.60 12.23
C ARG A 288 -19.21 13.32 13.68
N ARG A 289 -19.23 12.05 14.09
CA ARG A 289 -18.84 11.62 15.44
C ARG A 289 -17.34 11.36 15.59
N MET A 290 -16.57 11.30 14.50
CA MET A 290 -15.14 10.98 14.55
C MET A 290 -14.33 11.93 15.45
N PHE A 291 -14.72 13.21 15.52
CA PHE A 291 -14.08 14.22 16.40
C PHE A 291 -14.84 14.48 17.71
N SER A 292 -15.90 13.71 18.01
CA SER A 292 -16.67 13.83 19.26
C SER A 292 -15.96 13.16 20.44
N PRO A 293 -16.19 13.57 21.69
CA PRO A 293 -15.44 13.01 22.82
C PRO A 293 -15.78 11.55 23.16
N ALA A 294 -16.94 11.03 22.75
CA ALA A 294 -17.37 9.67 23.09
C ALA A 294 -18.20 9.03 21.97
N ASP A 295 -18.22 7.69 21.94
CA ASP A 295 -19.12 6.93 21.10
C ASP A 295 -20.47 6.72 21.79
N PRO A 296 -21.58 6.67 21.03
CA PRO A 296 -22.87 6.31 21.58
C PRO A 296 -22.86 4.83 22.00
N PRO A 297 -23.56 4.46 23.08
CA PRO A 297 -23.74 3.06 23.45
C PRO A 297 -24.47 2.33 22.32
N ALA A 298 -23.91 1.23 21.83
CA ALA A 298 -24.56 0.35 20.87
C ALA A 298 -24.93 -0.99 21.50
N ALA A 299 -25.96 -1.63 20.97
CA ALA A 299 -26.32 -2.98 21.35
C ALA A 299 -25.25 -3.96 20.84
N LEU A 300 -24.80 -4.86 21.70
CA LEU A 300 -23.93 -5.98 21.31
C LEU A 300 -24.75 -6.95 20.45
N ALA A 301 -24.35 -7.13 19.19
CA ALA A 301 -24.96 -8.06 18.26
C ALA A 301 -24.26 -9.43 18.26
N ALA A 302 -24.86 -10.40 17.53
CA ALA A 302 -24.64 -11.85 17.63
C ALA A 302 -23.17 -12.32 17.46
N GLY A 303 -22.91 -13.54 17.95
CA GLY A 303 -21.58 -14.14 18.11
C GLY A 303 -20.78 -14.36 16.82
N ASP A 304 -19.52 -14.76 17.00
CA ASP A 304 -18.53 -14.96 15.94
C ASP A 304 -18.98 -16.01 14.89
N PRO A 305 -19.22 -15.63 13.62
CA PRO A 305 -19.58 -16.56 12.55
C PRO A 305 -18.46 -17.58 12.23
N MET A 306 -17.23 -17.26 12.60
CA MET A 306 -16.05 -18.11 12.50
C MET A 306 -15.72 -18.78 13.84
N ALA A 307 -16.64 -18.84 14.81
CA ALA A 307 -16.43 -19.57 16.05
C ALA A 307 -15.98 -21.02 15.79
N GLY A 308 -14.80 -21.39 16.29
CA GLY A 308 -14.19 -22.70 16.05
C GLY A 308 -13.44 -22.85 14.71
N ALA A 309 -13.23 -21.77 13.96
CA ALA A 309 -12.31 -21.76 12.83
C ALA A 309 -10.90 -22.18 13.29
N PRO A 310 -10.17 -22.96 12.47
CA PRO A 310 -8.88 -23.46 12.89
C PRO A 310 -7.85 -22.31 13.00
N GLY A 311 -6.83 -22.53 13.83
CA GLY A 311 -5.67 -21.65 13.90
C GLY A 311 -4.73 -21.86 12.71
N LEU A 312 -3.60 -21.12 12.70
CA LEU A 312 -2.60 -21.21 11.64
C LEU A 312 -1.99 -22.63 11.51
N GLY A 313 -1.96 -23.40 12.60
CA GLY A 313 -1.44 -24.76 12.63
C GLY A 313 -2.08 -25.72 11.62
N ALA A 314 -3.39 -25.59 11.35
CA ALA A 314 -4.06 -26.43 10.36
C ALA A 314 -3.56 -26.18 8.93
N LEU A 315 -3.20 -24.93 8.61
CA LEU A 315 -2.56 -24.60 7.33
C LEU A 315 -1.16 -25.19 7.26
N VAL A 316 -0.39 -25.11 8.36
CA VAL A 316 0.96 -25.71 8.42
C VAL A 316 0.90 -27.22 8.28
N ASP A 317 -0.10 -27.89 8.85
CA ASP A 317 -0.28 -29.35 8.75
C ASP A 317 -0.42 -29.80 7.29
N GLU A 318 -1.19 -29.05 6.50
CA GLU A 318 -1.33 -29.33 5.07
C GLU A 318 -0.05 -29.01 4.28
N LEU A 319 0.64 -27.90 4.60
CA LEU A 319 1.90 -27.51 3.95
C LEU A 319 3.01 -28.54 4.15
N VAL A 320 3.10 -29.14 5.35
CA VAL A 320 4.12 -30.13 5.70
C VAL A 320 4.01 -31.43 4.89
N GLY A 321 2.85 -31.68 4.28
CA GLY A 321 2.66 -32.79 3.33
C GLY A 321 3.55 -32.69 2.08
N ALA A 322 4.06 -31.49 1.75
CA ALA A 322 5.04 -31.29 0.70
C ALA A 322 6.47 -31.15 1.27
N ASP A 323 7.49 -31.47 0.48
CA ASP A 323 8.90 -31.28 0.87
C ASP A 323 9.41 -29.87 0.59
N LYS A 324 8.75 -29.16 -0.32
CA LYS A 324 9.15 -27.86 -0.84
C LYS A 324 7.94 -27.13 -1.42
N GLY A 325 8.08 -25.84 -1.65
CA GLY A 325 7.05 -25.02 -2.27
C GLY A 325 7.20 -23.55 -1.93
N LEU A 326 6.46 -22.72 -2.68
CA LEU A 326 6.39 -21.30 -2.45
C LEU A 326 5.13 -20.98 -1.63
N VAL A 327 5.26 -20.25 -0.53
CA VAL A 327 4.15 -19.71 0.26
C VAL A 327 4.24 -18.19 0.21
N MET A 328 3.19 -17.51 -0.27
CA MET A 328 3.18 -16.05 -0.40
C MET A 328 2.10 -15.47 0.49
N CYS A 329 2.47 -14.61 1.44
CA CYS A 329 1.51 -13.88 2.28
C CYS A 329 1.23 -12.51 1.65
N MET A 330 -0.02 -12.29 1.23
CA MET A 330 -0.47 -11.08 0.51
C MET A 330 -1.61 -10.39 1.26
N GLY A 331 -1.82 -9.09 1.03
CA GLY A 331 -2.79 -8.29 1.77
C GLY A 331 -2.35 -6.85 2.03
N LYS A 332 -3.25 -6.01 2.53
CA LYS A 332 -2.98 -4.59 2.76
C LYS A 332 -1.80 -4.38 3.73
N GLY A 333 -1.15 -3.22 3.69
CA GLY A 333 -0.25 -2.79 4.76
C GLY A 333 -0.98 -2.80 6.13
N GLY A 334 -0.30 -3.29 7.18
CA GLY A 334 -0.81 -3.26 8.55
C GLY A 334 -1.64 -4.48 9.01
N VAL A 335 -2.09 -5.34 8.09
CA VAL A 335 -2.89 -6.55 8.45
C VAL A 335 -2.08 -7.68 9.11
N GLY A 336 -0.76 -7.53 9.18
CA GLY A 336 0.15 -8.50 9.83
C GLY A 336 0.68 -9.62 8.93
N LYS A 337 0.82 -9.38 7.62
CA LYS A 337 1.46 -10.30 6.66
C LYS A 337 2.80 -10.84 7.17
N THR A 338 3.70 -9.94 7.58
CA THR A 338 5.03 -10.26 8.11
C THR A 338 4.96 -11.21 9.31
N THR A 339 4.01 -10.99 10.23
CA THR A 339 3.80 -11.85 11.39
C THR A 339 3.30 -13.24 10.97
N VAL A 340 2.34 -13.31 10.03
CA VAL A 340 1.81 -14.58 9.52
C VAL A 340 2.87 -15.35 8.74
N ALA A 341 3.64 -14.67 7.87
CA ALA A 341 4.74 -15.24 7.11
C ALA A 341 5.83 -15.80 8.05
N ALA A 342 6.22 -15.03 9.06
CA ALA A 342 7.18 -15.46 10.06
C ALA A 342 6.66 -16.67 10.86
N ALA A 343 5.41 -16.67 11.29
CA ALA A 343 4.81 -17.78 12.03
C ALA A 343 4.68 -19.07 11.20
N LEU A 344 4.37 -18.95 9.90
CA LEU A 344 4.38 -20.08 8.96
C LEU A 344 5.81 -20.62 8.78
N ALA A 345 6.79 -19.75 8.59
CA ALA A 345 8.19 -20.14 8.40
C ALA A 345 8.76 -20.86 9.64
N VAL A 346 8.53 -20.30 10.84
CA VAL A 346 8.94 -20.92 12.11
C VAL A 346 8.29 -22.29 12.29
N ALA A 347 6.99 -22.39 12.08
CA ALA A 347 6.29 -23.66 12.25
C ALA A 347 6.70 -24.74 11.24
N LEU A 348 7.04 -24.35 10.00
CA LEU A 348 7.59 -25.27 9.00
C LEU A 348 8.99 -25.77 9.42
N ALA A 349 9.85 -24.88 9.90
CA ALA A 349 11.20 -25.21 10.34
C ALA A 349 11.21 -26.10 11.59
N GLU A 350 10.35 -25.84 12.58
CA GLU A 350 10.17 -26.71 13.76
C GLU A 350 9.71 -28.13 13.39
N ARG A 351 9.02 -28.27 12.25
CA ARG A 351 8.61 -29.56 11.69
C ARG A 351 9.66 -30.15 10.73
N GLY A 352 10.90 -29.65 10.79
CA GLY A 352 12.06 -30.19 10.11
C GLY A 352 12.17 -29.85 8.62
N LYS A 353 11.43 -28.84 8.13
CA LYS A 353 11.55 -28.38 6.74
C LYS A 353 12.70 -27.38 6.59
N ASP A 354 13.36 -27.39 5.44
CA ASP A 354 14.30 -26.32 5.03
C ASP A 354 13.50 -25.12 4.55
N VAL A 355 13.69 -23.96 5.21
CA VAL A 355 12.85 -22.77 5.02
C VAL A 355 13.72 -21.54 4.78
N LEU A 356 13.43 -20.86 3.67
CA LEU A 356 13.81 -19.47 3.43
C LEU A 356 12.63 -18.56 3.74
N LEU A 357 12.79 -17.65 4.68
CA LEU A 357 11.90 -16.51 4.83
C LEU A 357 12.50 -15.31 4.11
N THR A 358 11.72 -14.67 3.25
CA THR A 358 12.17 -13.47 2.53
C THR A 358 11.07 -12.43 2.42
N THR A 359 11.44 -11.16 2.32
CA THR A 359 10.51 -10.03 2.17
C THR A 359 10.90 -9.17 0.98
N THR A 360 9.89 -8.64 0.28
CA THR A 360 10.05 -7.57 -0.71
C THR A 360 9.81 -6.18 -0.12
N ASP A 361 9.45 -6.08 1.16
CA ASP A 361 9.23 -4.81 1.84
C ASP A 361 10.55 -4.33 2.49
N PRO A 362 11.20 -3.25 2.00
CA PRO A 362 12.43 -2.73 2.58
C PRO A 362 12.24 -2.20 4.02
N ALA A 363 11.00 -1.95 4.45
CA ALA A 363 10.66 -1.58 5.82
C ALA A 363 10.33 -2.79 6.72
N ALA A 364 10.25 -4.00 6.17
CA ALA A 364 10.00 -5.20 6.96
C ALA A 364 11.25 -5.60 7.75
N HIS A 365 11.22 -5.34 9.05
CA HIS A 365 12.22 -5.83 9.99
C HIS A 365 11.96 -7.30 10.36
N LEU A 366 12.13 -8.21 9.39
CA LEU A 366 11.97 -9.66 9.60
C LEU A 366 12.87 -10.16 10.74
N ASP A 367 14.10 -9.67 10.82
CA ASP A 367 15.05 -10.04 11.88
C ASP A 367 14.55 -9.72 13.29
N ARG A 368 13.77 -8.64 13.43
CA ARG A 368 13.15 -8.27 14.72
C ARG A 368 11.94 -9.15 15.05
N THR A 369 11.22 -9.59 14.02
CA THR A 369 10.00 -10.39 14.17
C THR A 369 10.34 -11.85 14.48
N VAL A 370 11.26 -12.42 13.71
CA VAL A 370 11.73 -13.80 13.86
C VAL A 370 12.73 -13.96 15.00
N GLY A 371 13.45 -12.88 15.39
CA GLY A 371 14.54 -12.94 16.36
C GLY A 371 15.80 -13.60 15.79
N MET A 372 16.97 -13.23 16.31
CA MET A 372 18.27 -13.71 15.76
C MET A 372 18.55 -15.21 15.99
N ASP A 373 17.73 -15.90 16.81
CA ASP A 373 17.94 -17.30 17.25
C ASP A 373 16.87 -18.29 16.75
N ALA A 374 16.05 -17.94 15.76
CA ALA A 374 15.02 -18.85 15.27
C ALA A 374 15.59 -20.04 14.48
N ALA A 375 15.61 -21.21 15.15
CA ALA A 375 15.57 -22.57 14.63
C ALA A 375 15.86 -22.79 13.13
N GLY A 376 17.09 -22.54 12.67
CA GLY A 376 17.57 -23.00 11.36
C GLY A 376 16.86 -22.41 10.13
N ILE A 377 16.18 -21.27 10.27
CA ILE A 377 15.53 -20.57 9.15
C ILE A 377 16.55 -19.63 8.51
N GLU A 378 16.67 -19.66 7.18
CA GLU A 378 17.40 -18.63 6.47
C GLU A 378 16.48 -17.43 6.29
N VAL A 379 16.87 -16.25 6.80
CA VAL A 379 16.13 -15.00 6.63
C VAL A 379 16.89 -14.10 5.67
N THR A 380 16.22 -13.61 4.65
CA THR A 380 16.79 -12.66 3.68
C THR A 380 15.80 -11.53 3.42
N SER A 381 16.29 -10.42 2.88
CA SER A 381 15.45 -9.35 2.34
C SER A 381 15.87 -9.03 0.91
N ILE A 382 14.90 -8.67 0.09
CA ILE A 382 15.14 -8.08 -1.22
C ILE A 382 15.23 -6.57 -0.99
N ASP A 383 16.46 -6.09 -0.79
CA ASP A 383 16.75 -4.67 -0.68
C ASP A 383 16.80 -4.04 -2.09
N PRO A 384 15.89 -3.09 -2.41
CA PRO A 384 15.85 -2.44 -3.72
C PRO A 384 17.15 -1.75 -4.11
N GLU A 385 17.82 -1.06 -3.18
CA GLU A 385 19.05 -0.32 -3.48
C GLU A 385 20.17 -1.28 -3.85
N ARG A 386 20.32 -2.34 -3.05
CA ARG A 386 21.31 -3.39 -3.30
C ARG A 386 21.00 -4.18 -4.58
N ALA A 387 19.74 -4.54 -4.81
CA ALA A 387 19.33 -5.26 -6.01
C ALA A 387 19.63 -4.42 -7.26
N THR A 388 19.32 -3.12 -7.21
CA THR A 388 19.61 -2.16 -8.28
C THR A 388 21.11 -2.08 -8.54
N GLN A 389 21.94 -1.93 -7.49
CA GLN A 389 23.39 -1.88 -7.64
C GLN A 389 23.94 -3.17 -8.27
N ASP A 390 23.53 -4.34 -7.77
CA ASP A 390 23.94 -5.65 -8.30
C ASP A 390 23.55 -5.80 -9.78
N TYR A 391 22.36 -5.31 -10.17
CA TYR A 391 21.91 -5.33 -11.55
C TYR A 391 22.75 -4.38 -12.43
N ARG A 392 22.98 -3.14 -11.98
CA ARG A 392 23.81 -2.15 -12.67
C ARG A 392 25.21 -2.69 -12.92
N ASP A 393 25.85 -3.22 -11.88
CA ASP A 393 27.19 -3.82 -11.98
C ASP A 393 27.23 -4.95 -13.01
N ARG A 394 26.20 -5.81 -13.04
CA ARG A 394 26.09 -6.90 -14.01
C ARG A 394 25.90 -6.39 -15.44
N VAL A 395 25.04 -5.41 -15.67
CA VAL A 395 24.81 -4.84 -17.00
C VAL A 395 26.07 -4.12 -17.50
N MET A 396 26.74 -3.36 -16.64
CA MET A 396 28.00 -2.71 -16.96
C MET A 396 29.11 -3.72 -17.29
N ALA A 397 29.20 -4.83 -16.55
CA ALA A 397 30.16 -5.88 -16.82
C ALA A 397 29.89 -6.66 -18.12
N THR A 398 28.63 -6.71 -18.57
CA THR A 398 28.21 -7.49 -19.75
C THR A 398 28.05 -6.63 -21.00
N LYS A 399 27.05 -5.75 -21.03
CA LYS A 399 26.77 -4.84 -22.14
C LYS A 399 27.79 -3.71 -22.24
N GLY A 400 28.27 -3.20 -21.10
CA GLY A 400 29.27 -2.13 -21.05
C GLY A 400 30.68 -2.54 -21.48
N ARG A 401 30.98 -3.85 -21.61
CA ARG A 401 32.32 -4.36 -21.92
C ARG A 401 32.83 -3.95 -23.31
N ASN A 402 31.92 -3.84 -24.28
CA ASN A 402 32.26 -3.59 -25.69
C ASN A 402 31.91 -2.16 -26.14
N LEU A 403 31.52 -1.29 -25.21
CA LEU A 403 31.22 0.11 -25.50
C LEU A 403 32.49 0.96 -25.36
N ASP A 404 32.56 2.06 -26.11
CA ASP A 404 33.54 3.12 -25.90
C ASP A 404 33.17 3.94 -24.65
N ASP A 405 34.05 4.86 -24.24
CA ASP A 405 33.85 5.64 -23.01
C ASP A 405 32.54 6.45 -23.05
N ALA A 406 32.16 6.97 -24.22
CA ALA A 406 30.91 7.69 -24.42
C ALA A 406 29.68 6.76 -24.31
N GLY A 407 29.69 5.60 -24.97
CA GLY A 407 28.61 4.62 -24.88
C GLY A 407 28.47 4.02 -23.49
N ARG A 408 29.59 3.85 -22.77
CA ARG A 408 29.58 3.38 -21.38
C ARG A 408 28.97 4.41 -20.43
N ALA A 409 29.29 5.70 -20.60
CA ALA A 409 28.67 6.77 -19.83
C ALA A 409 27.17 6.88 -20.09
N ALA A 410 26.74 6.78 -21.36
CA ALA A 410 25.32 6.77 -21.72
C ALA A 410 24.57 5.58 -21.10
N LEU A 411 25.17 4.39 -21.10
CA LEU A 411 24.59 3.21 -20.45
C LEU A 411 24.51 3.36 -18.93
N GLU A 412 25.51 3.96 -18.30
CA GLU A 412 25.51 4.21 -16.86
C GLU A 412 24.40 5.19 -16.45
N GLU A 413 24.10 6.16 -17.31
CA GLU A 413 23.02 7.11 -17.12
C GLU A 413 21.64 6.46 -17.31
N ASP A 414 21.44 5.67 -18.37
CA ASP A 414 20.21 4.89 -18.59
C ASP A 414 19.89 3.98 -17.38
N LEU A 415 20.95 3.39 -16.79
CA LEU A 415 20.87 2.56 -15.60
C LEU A 415 20.56 3.30 -14.30
N LYS A 416 20.51 4.64 -14.30
CA LYS A 416 19.99 5.45 -13.18
C LYS A 416 18.48 5.65 -13.25
N SER A 417 17.84 5.27 -14.35
CA SER A 417 16.39 5.37 -14.50
C SER A 417 15.64 4.57 -13.42
N PRO A 418 14.52 5.08 -12.87
CA PRO A 418 13.66 4.36 -11.93
C PRO A 418 13.20 2.98 -12.42
N CYS A 419 13.03 2.81 -13.74
CA CYS A 419 12.69 1.52 -14.35
C CYS A 419 13.74 0.43 -14.08
N THR A 420 14.99 0.84 -13.84
CA THR A 420 16.10 -0.08 -13.51
C THR A 420 15.89 -0.73 -12.15
N GLU A 421 15.41 0.02 -11.17
CA GLU A 421 15.10 -0.50 -9.82
C GLU A 421 14.04 -1.60 -9.92
N GLU A 422 12.95 -1.34 -10.65
CA GLU A 422 11.86 -2.31 -10.82
C GLU A 422 12.34 -3.63 -11.45
N ILE A 423 13.14 -3.55 -12.52
CA ILE A 423 13.71 -4.72 -13.19
C ILE A 423 14.64 -5.48 -12.23
N ALA A 424 15.46 -4.76 -11.47
CA ALA A 424 16.41 -5.35 -10.55
C ALA A 424 15.71 -6.08 -9.39
N VAL A 425 14.73 -5.43 -8.77
CA VAL A 425 13.87 -6.01 -7.74
C VAL A 425 13.12 -7.23 -8.28
N PHE A 426 12.57 -7.13 -9.49
CA PHE A 426 11.89 -8.24 -10.16
C PHE A 426 12.79 -9.47 -10.37
N GLN A 427 14.06 -9.26 -10.75
CA GLN A 427 15.02 -10.35 -10.91
C GLN A 427 15.42 -10.97 -9.58
N ALA A 428 15.63 -10.16 -8.54
CA ALA A 428 15.89 -10.64 -7.19
C ALA A 428 14.71 -11.48 -6.66
N PHE A 429 13.49 -10.99 -6.87
CA PHE A 429 12.25 -11.70 -6.58
C PHE A 429 12.13 -13.03 -7.33
N SER A 430 12.37 -13.03 -8.64
CA SER A 430 12.35 -14.24 -9.47
C SER A 430 13.38 -15.28 -9.01
N LYS A 431 14.56 -14.82 -8.57
CA LYS A 431 15.60 -15.68 -8.01
C LYS A 431 15.19 -16.28 -6.66
N ALA A 432 14.53 -15.49 -5.80
CA ALA A 432 13.99 -15.98 -4.53
C ALA A 432 12.92 -17.06 -4.76
N ILE A 433 11.95 -16.82 -5.66
CA ILE A 433 10.93 -17.80 -6.04
C ILE A 433 11.56 -19.10 -6.54
N ALA A 434 12.58 -19.03 -7.40
CA ALA A 434 13.21 -20.22 -7.96
C ALA A 434 13.85 -21.13 -6.88
N GLN A 435 14.11 -20.63 -5.67
CA GLN A 435 14.59 -21.47 -4.58
C GLN A 435 13.54 -22.44 -4.04
N ALA A 436 12.25 -22.19 -4.29
CA ALA A 436 11.16 -23.10 -3.94
C ALA A 436 11.23 -24.43 -4.72
N ASP A 437 12.07 -24.52 -5.77
CA ASP A 437 12.39 -25.78 -6.45
C ASP A 437 13.16 -26.77 -5.56
N LYS A 438 13.73 -26.31 -4.44
CA LYS A 438 14.60 -27.12 -3.56
C LYS A 438 14.18 -27.13 -2.09
N ARG A 439 13.47 -26.10 -1.63
CA ARG A 439 13.10 -25.90 -0.22
C ARG A 439 11.78 -25.16 -0.10
N PHE A 440 11.32 -24.89 1.12
CA PHE A 440 10.22 -23.93 1.30
C PHE A 440 10.73 -22.51 1.19
N VAL A 441 10.01 -21.68 0.44
CA VAL A 441 10.21 -20.23 0.43
C VAL A 441 8.93 -19.60 0.94
N VAL A 442 9.00 -18.95 2.10
CA VAL A 442 7.91 -18.13 2.63
C VAL A 442 8.23 -16.68 2.30
N LEU A 443 7.36 -16.05 1.53
CA LEU A 443 7.53 -14.70 1.03
C LEU A 443 6.52 -13.78 1.70
N ASP A 444 7.03 -12.80 2.46
CA ASP A 444 6.28 -11.65 2.94
C ASP A 444 6.25 -10.60 1.82
N THR A 445 5.08 -10.39 1.21
CA THR A 445 4.99 -9.42 0.10
C THR A 445 4.87 -8.00 0.62
N ALA A 446 5.27 -7.04 -0.20
CA ALA A 446 4.96 -5.63 -0.01
C ALA A 446 3.42 -5.42 0.01
N PRO A 447 2.91 -4.22 0.38
CA PRO A 447 1.48 -3.91 0.27
C PRO A 447 0.92 -4.20 -1.14
N THR A 448 -0.39 -4.48 -1.20
CA THR A 448 -1.12 -4.97 -2.39
C THR A 448 -0.79 -4.25 -3.69
N GLY A 449 -0.78 -2.91 -3.69
CA GLY A 449 -0.44 -2.13 -4.89
C GLY A 449 0.92 -2.48 -5.49
N HIS A 450 1.99 -2.51 -4.68
CA HIS A 450 3.33 -2.85 -5.16
C HIS A 450 3.47 -4.31 -5.59
N THR A 451 2.68 -5.21 -4.98
CA THR A 451 2.71 -6.62 -5.38
C THR A 451 2.05 -6.82 -6.74
N LEU A 452 0.98 -6.08 -7.05
CA LEU A 452 0.36 -6.10 -8.38
C LEU A 452 1.29 -5.53 -9.45
N LEU A 453 2.07 -4.48 -9.16
CA LEU A 453 3.12 -3.96 -10.05
C LEU A 453 4.16 -5.03 -10.41
N LEU A 454 4.61 -5.79 -9.40
CA LEU A 454 5.51 -6.92 -9.61
C LEU A 454 4.83 -8.04 -10.43
N MET A 455 3.53 -8.28 -10.24
CA MET A 455 2.76 -9.23 -11.06
C MET A 455 2.60 -8.76 -12.50
N ASP A 456 2.34 -7.49 -12.75
CA ASP A 456 2.26 -6.92 -14.09
C ASP A 456 3.59 -7.02 -14.81
N ALA A 457 4.70 -6.78 -14.11
CA ALA A 457 6.04 -7.05 -14.63
C ALA A 457 6.24 -8.53 -14.98
N THR A 458 5.76 -9.48 -14.15
CA THR A 458 5.77 -10.92 -14.50
C THR A 458 4.97 -11.21 -15.77
N GLY A 459 3.81 -10.54 -15.93
CA GLY A 459 2.91 -10.72 -17.06
C GLY A 459 3.48 -10.17 -18.36
N SER A 460 4.00 -8.95 -18.33
CA SER A 460 4.65 -8.30 -19.47
C SER A 460 5.88 -9.10 -19.93
N TYR A 461 6.73 -9.52 -18.99
CA TYR A 461 7.86 -10.40 -19.30
C TYR A 461 7.40 -11.75 -19.89
N HIS A 462 6.35 -12.35 -19.33
CA HIS A 462 5.79 -13.59 -19.88
C HIS A 462 5.30 -13.41 -21.32
N ARG A 463 4.59 -12.31 -21.62
CA ARG A 463 4.14 -12.00 -22.99
C ARG A 463 5.33 -11.82 -23.95
N GLU A 464 6.39 -11.15 -23.54
CA GLU A 464 7.59 -10.95 -24.35
C GLU A 464 8.32 -12.27 -24.65
N VAL A 465 8.56 -13.08 -23.62
CA VAL A 465 9.22 -14.39 -23.74
C VAL A 465 8.38 -15.35 -24.59
N ALA A 466 7.06 -15.37 -24.39
CA ALA A 466 6.14 -16.19 -25.17
C ALA A 466 6.12 -15.79 -26.66
N ARG A 467 6.21 -14.48 -26.97
CA ARG A 467 6.30 -13.99 -28.35
C ARG A 467 7.62 -14.38 -29.02
N GLY A 468 8.73 -14.36 -28.28
CA GLY A 468 10.08 -14.63 -28.82
C GLY A 468 10.43 -16.11 -29.00
N LEU A 469 9.88 -17.02 -28.17
CA LEU A 469 10.30 -18.42 -28.12
C LEU A 469 9.35 -19.42 -28.79
N GLY A 470 8.16 -19.00 -29.26
CA GLY A 470 7.19 -19.90 -29.90
C GLY A 470 6.78 -21.08 -29.00
N ASN A 471 6.76 -22.31 -29.55
CA ASN A 471 6.34 -23.55 -28.86
C ASN A 471 7.42 -24.20 -27.97
N ALA A 472 8.53 -23.51 -27.65
CA ALA A 472 9.55 -24.07 -26.76
C ALA A 472 9.00 -24.23 -25.32
N ARG A 473 9.37 -25.31 -24.61
CA ARG A 473 9.06 -25.45 -23.18
C ARG A 473 9.92 -24.47 -22.38
N PHE A 474 9.30 -23.45 -21.80
CA PHE A 474 9.88 -22.54 -20.83
C PHE A 474 8.99 -22.45 -19.59
N THR A 475 9.55 -22.02 -18.47
CA THR A 475 8.80 -21.75 -17.23
C THR A 475 9.09 -20.32 -16.81
N THR A 476 8.08 -19.45 -16.84
CA THR A 476 8.22 -18.08 -16.33
C THR A 476 7.87 -18.03 -14.83
N PRO A 477 8.28 -16.96 -14.13
CA PRO A 477 7.79 -16.70 -12.77
C PRO A 477 6.26 -16.73 -12.68
N LEU A 478 5.55 -16.12 -13.64
CA LEU A 478 4.07 -16.16 -13.67
C LEU A 478 3.51 -17.58 -13.74
N MET A 479 4.08 -18.46 -14.58
CA MET A 479 3.64 -19.86 -14.66
C MET A 479 3.84 -20.61 -13.34
N ARG A 480 4.91 -20.32 -12.59
CA ARG A 480 5.12 -20.88 -11.25
C ARG A 480 4.07 -20.37 -10.26
N LEU A 481 3.74 -19.08 -10.33
CA LEU A 481 2.73 -18.47 -9.47
C LEU A 481 1.31 -18.99 -9.75
N GLN A 482 1.01 -19.30 -11.01
CA GLN A 482 -0.26 -19.91 -11.43
C GLN A 482 -0.35 -21.40 -11.07
N ASP A 483 0.75 -22.09 -10.80
CA ASP A 483 0.75 -23.51 -10.43
C ASP A 483 0.33 -23.66 -8.95
N PRO A 484 -0.88 -24.20 -8.67
CA PRO A 484 -1.39 -24.31 -7.31
C PRO A 484 -0.71 -25.43 -6.50
N VAL A 485 0.05 -26.32 -7.14
CA VAL A 485 0.88 -27.32 -6.45
C VAL A 485 2.16 -26.66 -5.96
N TYR A 486 2.76 -25.80 -6.80
CA TYR A 486 4.00 -25.09 -6.51
C TYR A 486 3.81 -23.92 -5.55
N THR A 487 2.78 -23.10 -5.78
CA THR A 487 2.53 -21.84 -5.08
C THR A 487 1.29 -21.93 -4.21
N LYS A 488 1.43 -21.53 -2.94
CA LYS A 488 0.37 -21.42 -1.95
C LYS A 488 0.21 -19.95 -1.57
N LEU A 489 -0.79 -19.30 -2.17
CA LEU A 489 -1.07 -17.89 -1.91
C LEU A 489 -1.99 -17.75 -0.69
N VAL A 490 -1.54 -17.02 0.32
CA VAL A 490 -2.23 -16.79 1.59
C VAL A 490 -2.66 -15.33 1.68
N ILE A 491 -3.96 -15.08 1.64
CA ILE A 491 -4.54 -13.75 1.80
C ILE A 491 -4.64 -13.44 3.29
N VAL A 492 -3.93 -12.43 3.76
CA VAL A 492 -3.97 -11.95 5.15
C VAL A 492 -4.81 -10.69 5.22
N THR A 493 -5.80 -10.69 6.11
CA THR A 493 -6.68 -9.54 6.35
C THR A 493 -7.00 -9.42 7.84
N THR A 494 -7.74 -8.38 8.24
CA THR A 494 -8.31 -8.22 9.58
C THR A 494 -9.84 -8.27 9.50
N ALA A 495 -10.52 -8.48 10.63
CA ALA A 495 -11.98 -8.53 10.68
C ALA A 495 -12.64 -7.13 10.62
N GLU A 496 -12.21 -6.32 9.65
CA GLU A 496 -12.72 -4.97 9.39
C GLU A 496 -13.21 -4.88 7.95
N THR A 497 -14.24 -4.05 7.72
CA THR A 497 -14.90 -3.95 6.41
C THR A 497 -13.93 -3.60 5.29
N THR A 498 -13.13 -2.55 5.46
CA THR A 498 -12.22 -2.04 4.43
C THR A 498 -11.09 -3.04 4.11
N PRO A 499 -10.33 -3.59 5.09
CA PRO A 499 -9.36 -4.65 4.82
C PRO A 499 -9.92 -5.88 4.12
N VAL A 500 -11.16 -6.30 4.42
CA VAL A 500 -11.81 -7.44 3.75
C VAL A 500 -12.15 -7.11 2.30
N LEU A 501 -12.72 -5.93 2.03
CA LEU A 501 -13.05 -5.52 0.65
C LEU A 501 -11.80 -5.39 -0.23
N GLU A 502 -10.72 -4.81 0.31
CA GLU A 502 -9.46 -4.72 -0.43
C GLU A 502 -8.82 -6.09 -0.67
N ALA A 503 -8.94 -7.00 0.30
CA ALA A 503 -8.51 -8.38 0.12
C ALA A 503 -9.33 -9.09 -0.98
N GLN A 504 -10.63 -8.81 -1.08
CA GLN A 504 -11.48 -9.33 -2.15
C GLN A 504 -11.09 -8.75 -3.51
N SER A 505 -10.90 -7.44 -3.61
CA SER A 505 -10.41 -6.79 -4.84
C SER A 505 -9.08 -7.39 -5.30
N LEU A 506 -8.16 -7.62 -4.37
CA LEU A 506 -6.89 -8.28 -4.68
C LEU A 506 -7.10 -9.70 -5.23
N VAL A 507 -8.04 -10.46 -4.67
CA VAL A 507 -8.37 -11.80 -5.17
C VAL A 507 -8.96 -11.73 -6.57
N ASP A 508 -9.81 -10.75 -6.85
CA ASP A 508 -10.37 -10.53 -8.18
C ASP A 508 -9.26 -10.18 -9.19
N ASP A 509 -8.28 -9.35 -8.79
CA ASP A 509 -7.09 -9.02 -9.59
C ASP A 509 -6.21 -10.25 -9.88
N LEU A 510 -5.94 -11.05 -8.86
CA LEU A 510 -5.19 -12.30 -8.99
C LEU A 510 -5.92 -13.30 -9.89
N ALA A 511 -7.25 -13.36 -9.80
CA ALA A 511 -8.06 -14.22 -10.66
C ALA A 511 -7.97 -13.82 -12.14
N ARG A 512 -7.88 -12.51 -12.45
CA ARG A 512 -7.58 -12.02 -13.81
C ARG A 512 -6.23 -12.51 -14.33
N ALA A 513 -5.25 -12.69 -13.44
CA ALA A 513 -3.95 -13.28 -13.75
C ALA A 513 -3.93 -14.82 -13.70
N GLY A 514 -5.07 -15.49 -13.50
CA GLY A 514 -5.16 -16.95 -13.40
C GLY A 514 -4.56 -17.53 -12.12
N ILE A 515 -4.44 -16.72 -11.06
CA ILE A 515 -3.91 -17.11 -9.75
C ILE A 515 -5.07 -17.16 -8.76
N ALA A 516 -5.22 -18.29 -8.06
CA ALA A 516 -6.25 -18.46 -7.03
C ALA A 516 -5.62 -18.48 -5.62
N PRO A 517 -6.25 -17.85 -4.61
CA PRO A 517 -5.79 -17.95 -3.24
C PRO A 517 -5.94 -19.39 -2.73
N TRP A 518 -4.93 -19.87 -2.02
CA TRP A 518 -4.95 -21.19 -1.38
C TRP A 518 -5.62 -21.15 0.00
N ALA A 519 -5.43 -20.06 0.76
CA ALA A 519 -6.02 -19.84 2.07
C ALA A 519 -6.22 -18.36 2.39
N TRP A 520 -7.10 -18.08 3.35
CA TRP A 520 -7.28 -16.79 3.99
C TRP A 520 -6.91 -16.87 5.47
N VAL A 521 -6.23 -15.86 5.98
CA VAL A 521 -5.90 -15.69 7.40
C VAL A 521 -6.53 -14.40 7.88
N VAL A 522 -7.50 -14.50 8.79
CA VAL A 522 -8.08 -13.34 9.47
C VAL A 522 -7.31 -13.11 10.76
N ASN A 523 -6.48 -12.09 10.75
CA ASN A 523 -5.61 -11.72 11.84
C ASN A 523 -6.27 -10.73 12.80
N GLN A 524 -5.73 -10.66 14.02
CA GLN A 524 -6.09 -9.66 15.05
C GLN A 524 -7.58 -9.66 15.41
N THR A 525 -8.26 -10.81 15.35
CA THR A 525 -9.67 -10.90 15.74
C THR A 525 -9.84 -10.71 17.24
N LEU A 526 -10.79 -9.87 17.62
CA LEU A 526 -11.18 -9.59 19.01
C LEU A 526 -12.24 -10.57 19.49
N SER A 527 -13.06 -11.09 18.57
CA SER A 527 -13.99 -12.17 18.82
C SER A 527 -13.26 -13.34 19.47
N GLN A 528 -13.79 -13.87 20.57
CA GLN A 528 -13.18 -14.96 21.36
C GLN A 528 -11.91 -14.61 22.18
N THR A 529 -11.49 -13.35 22.26
CA THR A 529 -10.38 -12.95 23.18
C THR A 529 -10.78 -12.96 24.66
N GLY A 530 -12.08 -12.90 24.96
CA GLY A 530 -12.59 -12.80 26.34
C GLY A 530 -12.41 -11.42 26.97
N THR A 531 -12.13 -10.38 26.18
CA THR A 531 -12.00 -8.99 26.67
C THR A 531 -13.26 -8.51 27.40
N SER A 532 -13.05 -7.77 28.50
CA SER A 532 -14.10 -7.09 29.27
C SER A 532 -14.18 -5.59 28.97
N SER A 533 -13.30 -5.06 28.10
CA SER A 533 -13.33 -3.66 27.67
C SER A 533 -14.61 -3.39 26.87
N PRO A 534 -15.49 -2.47 27.29
CA PRO A 534 -16.72 -2.17 26.57
C PRO A 534 -16.48 -1.79 25.11
N LEU A 535 -15.44 -1.00 24.83
CA LEU A 535 -15.08 -0.61 23.48
C LEU A 535 -14.61 -1.80 22.64
N LEU A 536 -13.75 -2.66 23.18
CA LEU A 536 -13.25 -3.83 22.46
C LEU A 536 -14.35 -4.88 22.25
N MET A 537 -15.28 -5.03 23.21
CA MET A 537 -16.47 -5.88 23.05
C MET A 537 -17.36 -5.39 21.91
N GLN A 538 -17.58 -4.07 21.82
CA GLN A 538 -18.36 -3.50 20.73
C GLN A 538 -17.65 -3.68 19.39
N ARG A 539 -16.31 -3.47 19.33
CA ARG A 539 -15.52 -3.78 18.12
C ARG A 539 -15.60 -5.26 17.74
N ALA A 540 -15.47 -6.17 18.70
CA ALA A 540 -15.62 -7.61 18.47
C ALA A 540 -16.99 -7.95 17.86
N SER A 541 -18.08 -7.34 18.36
CA SER A 541 -19.41 -7.55 17.77
C SER A 541 -19.54 -7.05 16.31
N ASN A 542 -18.73 -6.06 15.93
CA ASN A 542 -18.70 -5.53 14.57
C ASN A 542 -17.88 -6.40 13.60
N GLU A 543 -17.14 -7.40 14.09
CA GLU A 543 -16.37 -8.33 13.27
C GLU A 543 -17.27 -9.34 12.52
N ALA A 544 -18.51 -9.56 12.98
CA ALA A 544 -19.39 -10.59 12.42
C ALA A 544 -19.65 -10.42 10.91
N GLY A 545 -19.87 -9.18 10.44
CA GLY A 545 -20.07 -8.91 9.01
C GLY A 545 -18.83 -9.24 8.17
N PRO A 546 -17.66 -8.63 8.47
CA PRO A 546 -16.39 -8.93 7.80
C PRO A 546 -16.01 -10.43 7.84
N LEU A 547 -16.18 -11.10 8.99
CA LEU A 547 -15.89 -12.54 9.13
C LEU A 547 -16.81 -13.40 8.27
N ALA A 548 -18.11 -13.07 8.21
CA ALA A 548 -19.05 -13.74 7.32
C ALA A 548 -18.64 -13.59 5.85
N ALA A 549 -18.24 -12.39 5.42
CA ALA A 549 -17.79 -12.13 4.05
C ALA A 549 -16.55 -12.97 3.68
N VAL A 550 -15.55 -13.05 4.57
CA VAL A 550 -14.35 -13.87 4.35
C VAL A 550 -14.70 -15.36 4.32
N SER A 551 -15.56 -15.83 5.24
CA SER A 551 -15.92 -17.24 5.33
C SER A 551 -16.69 -17.77 4.11
N ALA A 552 -17.44 -16.91 3.42
CA ALA A 552 -18.21 -17.29 2.24
C ALA A 552 -17.34 -17.57 1.00
N GLY A 553 -16.17 -16.94 0.89
CA GLY A 553 -15.32 -17.00 -0.31
C GLY A 553 -14.01 -17.76 -0.15
N ALA A 554 -13.61 -18.13 1.07
CA ALA A 554 -12.29 -18.70 1.33
C ALA A 554 -12.27 -20.24 1.22
N PRO A 555 -11.36 -20.83 0.42
CA PRO A 555 -11.23 -22.29 0.31
C PRO A 555 -10.66 -22.93 1.59
N ARG A 556 -9.84 -22.18 2.32
CA ARG A 556 -9.27 -22.53 3.62
C ARG A 556 -9.20 -21.27 4.46
N LEU A 557 -9.42 -21.41 5.76
CA LEU A 557 -9.48 -20.30 6.69
C LEU A 557 -8.58 -20.59 7.89
N ALA A 558 -7.90 -19.56 8.37
CA ALA A 558 -7.34 -19.56 9.71
C ALA A 558 -7.71 -18.25 10.43
N GLN A 559 -7.99 -18.36 11.72
CA GLN A 559 -8.28 -17.21 12.58
C GLN A 559 -7.17 -17.05 13.62
N LEU A 560 -6.61 -15.83 13.70
CA LEU A 560 -5.65 -15.46 14.73
C LEU A 560 -6.26 -14.39 15.63
N LEU A 561 -6.26 -14.67 16.94
CA LEU A 561 -6.76 -13.73 17.94
C LEU A 561 -5.76 -12.60 18.18
N MET A 562 -6.28 -11.43 18.52
CA MET A 562 -5.47 -10.32 19.02
C MET A 562 -4.71 -10.76 20.28
N GLN A 563 -3.38 -10.62 20.25
CA GLN A 563 -2.51 -10.99 21.35
C GLN A 563 -2.24 -9.79 22.26
N GLN A 564 -2.08 -10.06 23.57
CA GLN A 564 -1.66 -9.04 24.54
C GLN A 564 -0.24 -8.56 24.23
N VAL A 565 0.65 -9.51 23.97
CA VAL A 565 2.04 -9.27 23.57
C VAL A 565 2.17 -9.61 22.08
N PRO A 566 2.69 -8.69 21.24
CA PRO A 566 3.01 -9.01 19.85
C PRO A 566 4.00 -10.18 19.79
N PRO A 567 3.67 -11.27 19.08
CA PRO A 567 4.52 -12.45 19.06
C PRO A 567 5.81 -12.14 18.29
N ILE A 568 6.94 -12.35 18.97
CA ILE A 568 8.29 -12.21 18.40
C ILE A 568 9.11 -13.44 18.75
N GLY A 569 10.08 -13.80 17.91
CA GLY A 569 10.97 -14.91 18.23
C GLY A 569 10.24 -16.24 18.32
N ALA A 570 10.60 -17.02 19.34
CA ALA A 570 10.01 -18.32 19.63
C ALA A 570 8.49 -18.26 19.92
N GLU A 571 7.94 -17.09 20.30
CA GLU A 571 6.49 -16.95 20.55
C GLU A 571 5.67 -17.05 19.25
N LEU A 572 6.28 -16.85 18.08
CA LEU A 572 5.64 -17.05 16.78
C LEU A 572 5.17 -18.50 16.58
N ALA A 573 5.88 -19.48 17.13
CA ALA A 573 5.48 -20.89 17.09
C ALA A 573 4.11 -21.11 17.78
N GLY A 574 3.82 -20.33 18.82
CA GLY A 574 2.55 -20.38 19.54
C GLY A 574 1.34 -19.98 18.69
N LEU A 575 1.52 -19.18 17.63
CA LEU A 575 0.44 -18.85 16.69
C LEU A 575 0.04 -20.04 15.81
N SER A 576 0.98 -20.97 15.60
CA SER A 576 0.83 -22.16 14.77
C SER A 576 0.60 -23.44 15.59
N ALA A 577 0.51 -23.33 16.92
CA ALA A 577 0.14 -24.44 17.78
C ALA A 577 -1.31 -24.85 17.52
N ALA A 578 -1.60 -26.16 17.54
CA ALA A 578 -2.95 -26.68 17.37
C ALA A 578 -3.86 -26.13 18.50
N ARG A 579 -4.99 -25.54 18.11
CA ARG A 579 -6.07 -25.14 19.03
C ARG A 579 -7.04 -26.28 19.26
#